data_AF-F1DB77-F1
#
_entry.id   AF-F1DB77-F1
#
_cell.length_a   1.000
_cell.length_b   1.000
_cell.length_c   1.000
_cell.angle_alpha   90.00
_cell.angle_beta   90.00
_cell.angle_gamma   90.00
#
_symmetry.space_group_name_H-M   'P 1'
#
loop_
_entity.id
_entity.type
_entity.pdbx_description
1 polymer ?
#
loop_
_entity_poly.entity_id
_entity_poly.type
_entity_poly.pdbx_seq_one_letter_code
_entity_poly.pdbx_strand_id
1 'polypeptide(L)' 'GSRLIKCILYKNQQTNVEHKIDTFSTVYKKITGKDVNFEFPEAP' A
#
# COMPACT_ATOMS: atom_id res chain seq x y z
N GLY A 1 15.79 10.77 -7.75
CA GLY A 1 14.56 10.30 -8.40
C GLY A 1 13.92 9.23 -7.54
N SER A 2 12.87 9.59 -6.79
CA SER A 2 12.14 8.70 -5.90
C SER A 2 11.28 7.73 -6.72
N ARG A 3 11.50 6.42 -6.54
CA ARG A 3 10.65 5.38 -7.15
C ARG A 3 9.54 5.06 -6.17
N LEU A 4 8.33 5.51 -6.47
CA LEU A 4 7.13 5.23 -5.68
C LEU A 4 6.46 3.99 -6.25
N ILE A 5 6.31 2.96 -5.42
CA ILE A 5 5.72 1.68 -5.79
C ILE A 5 4.22 1.76 -5.53
N LYS A 6 3.40 1.53 -6.55
CA LYS A 6 1.96 1.41 -6.40
C LYS A 6 1.56 -0.06 -6.25
N CYS A 7 0.94 -0.39 -5.13
CA CYS A 7 0.38 -1.70 -4.83
C CYS A 7 -1.14 -1.64 -4.99
N ILE A 8 -1.64 -2.25 -6.06
CA ILE A 8 -3.06 -2.39 -6.31
C ILE A 8 -3.57 -3.59 -5.51
N LEU A 9 -4.54 -3.37 -4.63
CA LEU A 9 -5.17 -4.41 -3.82
C LEU A 9 -6.64 -4.57 -4.23
N TYR A 10 -7.14 -5.79 -4.09
CA TYR A 10 -8.55 -6.07 -4.34
C TYR A 10 -9.44 -5.51 -3.23
N LYS A 11 -10.57 -4.90 -3.61
CA LYS A 11 -11.51 -4.25 -2.70
C LYS A 11 -12.12 -5.23 -1.67
N ASN A 12 -12.20 -6.53 -1.97
CA ASN A 12 -12.66 -7.55 -1.04
C ASN A 12 -11.80 -7.69 0.23
N GLN A 13 -10.55 -7.20 0.21
CA GLN A 13 -9.65 -7.20 1.36
C GLN A 13 -9.63 -5.86 2.09
N GLN A 14 -10.26 -4.81 1.54
CA GLN A 14 -10.17 -3.43 2.04
C GLN A 14 -10.51 -3.33 3.54
N THR A 15 -11.63 -3.89 3.96
CA THR A 15 -12.07 -3.84 5.37
C THR A 15 -11.08 -4.48 6.35
N ASN A 16 -10.27 -5.45 5.90
CA ASN A 16 -9.28 -6.13 6.75
C ASN A 16 -7.90 -5.46 6.73
N VAL A 17 -7.56 -4.76 5.65
CA VAL A 17 -6.20 -4.20 5.49
C VAL A 17 -6.12 -2.70 5.64
N GLU A 18 -7.21 -1.94 5.47
CA GLU A 18 -7.25 -0.46 5.49
C GLU A 18 -6.54 0.17 6.70
N HIS A 19 -6.79 -0.35 7.89
CA HIS A 19 -6.18 0.13 9.14
C HIS A 19 -4.74 -0.37 9.35
N LYS A 20 -4.25 -1.29 8.51
CA LYS A 20 -2.89 -1.85 8.59
C LYS A 20 -1.95 -1.24 7.54
N ILE A 21 -2.50 -0.58 6.51
CA ILE A 21 -1.75 -0.04 5.37
C ILE A 21 -0.74 1.01 5.79
N ASP A 22 -1.13 1.89 6.71
CA ASP A 22 -0.26 2.95 7.24
C ASP A 22 1.00 2.37 7.90
N THR A 23 0.81 1.35 8.73
CA THR A 23 1.90 0.57 9.34
C THR A 23 2.72 -0.16 8.28
N PHE A 24 2.09 -0.78 7.29
CA PHE A 24 2.81 -1.47 6.21
C PHE A 24 3.69 -0.51 5.40
N SER A 25 3.18 0.66 5.01
CA SER A 25 3.95 1.67 4.27
C SER A 25 5.14 2.18 5.10
N THR A 26 4.91 2.47 6.38
CA THR A 26 5.97 2.91 7.31
C THR A 26 7.05 1.85 7.49
N VAL A 27 6.67 0.60 7.70
CA VAL A 27 7.62 -0.52 7.85
C VAL A 27 8.38 -0.76 6.55
N TYR A 28 7.70 -0.75 5.40
CA TYR A 28 8.32 -0.97 4.10
C TYR A 28 9.35 0.11 3.77
N LYS A 29 9.02 1.37 4.05
CA LYS A 29 9.95 2.49 3.93
C LYS A 29 11.13 2.36 4.89
N LYS A 30 10.89 1.94 6.14
CA LYS A 30 11.94 1.77 7.15
C LYS A 30 12.94 0.67 6.81
N ILE A 31 12.48 -0.47 6.29
CA ILE A 31 13.32 -1.65 6.03
C ILE A 31 13.91 -1.67 4.62
N THR A 32 13.19 -1.14 3.61
CA THR A 32 13.63 -1.18 2.21
C THR A 32 14.06 0.18 1.65
N GLY A 33 13.73 1.29 2.32
CA GLY A 33 13.92 2.64 1.81
C GLY A 33 13.01 3.00 0.62
N LYS A 34 12.03 2.14 0.29
CA LYS A 34 11.11 2.36 -0.83
C LYS A 34 9.78 2.91 -0.35
N ASP A 35 9.31 3.92 -1.05
CA ASP A 35 7.99 4.51 -0.82
C ASP A 35 6.94 3.64 -1.51
N VAL A 36 5.94 3.17 -0.76
CA VAL A 36 4.87 2.31 -1.27
C VAL A 36 3.52 2.97 -1.00
N ASN A 37 2.70 3.07 -2.04
CA ASN A 37 1.32 3.55 -1.99
C ASN A 37 0.38 2.41 -2.33
N PHE A 38 -0.58 2.15 -1.46
CA PHE A 38 -1.57 1.09 -1.65
C PHE A 38 -2.89 1.71 -2.13
N GLU A 39 -3.46 1.19 -3.20
CA GLU A 39 -4.72 1.67 -3.79
C GLU A 39 -5.69 0.50 -3.98
N PHE A 40 -6.98 0.76 -3.76
CA PHE A 40 -8.07 -0.19 -4.01
C PHE A 40 -8.93 0.32 -5.15
N PRO A 41 -8.58 0.03 -6.42
CA PRO A 41 -9.48 0.35 -7.52
C PRO A 41 -10.75 -0.51 -7.39
N GLU A 42 -11.90 0.15 -7.52
CA GLU A 42 -13.13 -0.54 -7.91
C GLU A 42 -12.92 -0.90 -9.38
N ALA A 43 -12.77 -2.20 -9.67
CA ALA A 43 -12.69 -2.65 -11.07
C ALA A 43 -13.92 -2.11 -11.82
N PRO A 44 -13.75 -1.60 -13.05
CA PRO A 44 -14.85 -1.00 -13.81
C PRO A 44 -15.95 -1.99 -14.15
#